data_AF-A0A942EU58-F1
#
_entry.id   AF-A0A942EU58-F1
#
_cell.length_a   1.000
_cell.length_b   1.000
_cell.length_c   1.000
_cell.angle_alpha   90.00
_cell.angle_beta   90.00
_cell.angle_gamma   90.00
#
_symmetry.space_group_name_H-M   'P 1'
#
loop_
_entity.id
_entity.type
_entity.pdbx_description
1 polymer ?
#
loop_
_entity_poly.entity_id
_entity_poly.type
_entity_poly.pdbx_seq_one_letter_code
_entity_poly.pdbx_strand_id
1 'polypeptide(L)'
;AIATLCVALVWKELFIFWDWTGGARGVEIPIRSGVDFVYMQFNSPIYYHYFILFLFLLQFFFMNWFRKSKLGYDVQAVRDNEDAAASLGINVYRTKVINYTITGGLGALGGSFMAVYYLYIDPDAVMPLDLSILIAMTVMVGGAGSIWGPIIGAAILIPLDMYLGAWLGAQKRLGIDFMIYAMIMMVIAAKEPKGIWGIIERVRKKGAR
;
A
#
# COMPACT_ATOMS: atom_id res chain seq x y z
N ALA A 1 12.22 7.99 6.89
CA ALA A 1 10.77 8.08 6.65
C ALA A 1 10.37 9.45 6.07
N ILE A 2 10.73 10.58 6.70
CA ILE A 2 10.37 11.91 6.18
C ILE A 2 10.99 12.18 4.80
N ALA A 3 12.27 11.82 4.60
CA ALA A 3 12.95 12.02 3.31
C ALA A 3 12.28 11.30 2.13
N THR A 4 11.83 10.05 2.30
CA THR A 4 11.15 9.29 1.23
C THR A 4 9.78 9.88 0.87
N LEU A 5 9.09 10.45 1.86
CA LEU A 5 7.82 11.16 1.65
C LEU A 5 8.05 12.48 0.89
N CYS A 6 9.07 13.25 1.26
CA CYS A 6 9.46 14.46 0.52
C CYS A 6 9.82 14.12 -0.93
N VAL A 7 10.56 13.04 -1.17
CA VAL A 7 10.89 12.58 -2.53
C VAL A 7 9.60 12.28 -3.32
N ALA A 8 8.63 11.58 -2.73
CA ALA A 8 7.35 11.31 -3.39
C ALA A 8 6.58 12.60 -3.73
N LEU A 9 6.56 13.58 -2.83
CA LEU A 9 5.93 14.89 -3.08
C LEU A 9 6.64 15.69 -4.18
N VAL A 10 7.98 15.72 -4.16
CA VAL A 10 8.76 16.37 -5.23
C VAL A 10 8.47 15.71 -6.58
N TRP A 11 8.39 14.38 -6.62
CA TRP A 11 7.98 13.67 -7.83
C TRP A 11 6.59 14.07 -8.30
N LYS A 12 5.60 14.12 -7.40
CA LYS A 12 4.24 14.57 -7.72
C LYS A 12 4.24 15.96 -8.36
N GLU A 13 4.92 16.92 -7.73
CA GLU A 13 5.02 18.29 -8.25
C GLU A 13 5.69 18.33 -9.63
N LEU A 14 6.75 17.54 -9.83
CA LEU A 14 7.39 17.44 -11.14
C LEU A 14 6.41 16.93 -12.21
N PHE A 15 5.58 15.92 -11.92
CA PHE A 15 4.58 15.42 -12.86
C PHE A 15 3.49 16.44 -13.18
N ILE A 16 3.13 17.30 -12.24
CA ILE A 16 2.14 18.37 -12.47
C ILE A 16 2.63 19.38 -13.52
N PHE A 17 3.93 19.71 -13.51
CA PHE A 17 4.53 20.65 -14.47
C PHE A 17 5.01 19.97 -15.77
N TRP A 18 4.95 18.64 -15.87
CA TRP A 18 5.51 17.92 -17.00
C TRP A 18 4.48 17.71 -18.12
N ASP A 19 4.63 18.48 -19.20
CA ASP A 19 3.72 18.49 -20.36
C ASP A 19 3.53 17.11 -21.01
N TRP A 20 4.57 16.27 -21.03
CA TRP A 20 4.50 14.93 -21.64
C TRP A 20 3.48 14.03 -20.95
N THR A 21 3.25 14.26 -19.65
CA THR A 21 2.33 13.46 -18.83
C THR A 21 0.92 14.06 -18.76
N GLY A 22 0.62 15.07 -19.59
CA GLY A 22 -0.63 15.84 -19.53
C GLY A 22 -0.64 16.91 -18.41
N GLY A 23 0.46 17.02 -17.66
CA GLY A 23 0.63 17.94 -16.53
C GLY A 23 -0.53 17.84 -15.53
N ALA A 24 -0.97 18.98 -15.02
CA ALA A 24 -2.11 19.08 -14.10
C ALA A 24 -3.45 18.61 -14.69
N ARG A 25 -3.59 18.52 -16.03
CA ARG A 25 -4.83 18.05 -16.68
C ARG A 25 -4.94 16.53 -16.73
N GLY A 26 -3.83 15.81 -16.49
CA GLY A 26 -3.80 14.36 -16.61
C GLY A 26 -4.01 13.85 -18.04
N VAL A 27 -4.13 12.53 -18.15
CA VAL A 27 -4.33 11.80 -19.41
C VAL A 27 -5.53 10.88 -19.26
N GLU A 28 -6.49 11.01 -20.18
CA GLU A 28 -7.61 10.09 -20.32
C GLU A 28 -7.18 8.86 -21.15
N ILE A 29 -7.53 7.67 -20.66
CA ILE A 29 -7.27 6.42 -21.36
C ILE A 29 -8.45 6.16 -22.29
N PRO A 30 -8.27 6.14 -23.62
CA PRO A 30 -9.37 5.96 -24.55
C PRO A 30 -10.01 4.58 -24.35
N ILE A 31 -11.34 4.55 -24.26
CA ILE A 31 -12.11 3.31 -24.21
C ILE A 31 -12.12 2.70 -25.61
N ARG A 32 -11.52 1.53 -25.76
CA ARG A 32 -11.58 0.77 -27.01
C ARG A 32 -12.75 -0.19 -26.94
N SER A 33 -13.58 -0.20 -27.98
CA SER A 33 -14.72 -1.10 -28.08
C SER A 33 -14.25 -2.54 -28.36
N GLY A 34 -14.25 -3.40 -27.35
CA GLY A 34 -13.91 -4.83 -27.47
C GLY A 34 -13.66 -5.49 -26.10
N VAL A 35 -13.88 -6.80 -25.99
CA VAL A 35 -13.46 -7.59 -24.81
C VAL A 35 -11.98 -7.95 -24.96
N ASP A 36 -11.12 -6.97 -24.79
CA ASP A 36 -9.68 -7.16 -24.95
C ASP A 36 -9.01 -7.34 -23.58
N PHE A 37 -8.64 -8.58 -23.27
CA PHE A 37 -7.81 -8.90 -22.07
C PHE A 37 -6.50 -8.12 -22.03
N VAL A 38 -6.01 -7.63 -23.19
CA VAL A 38 -4.78 -6.84 -23.32
C VAL A 38 -4.93 -5.44 -22.75
N TYR A 39 -6.09 -4.81 -22.96
CA TYR A 39 -6.35 -3.45 -22.44
C TYR A 39 -7.03 -3.47 -21.07
N MET A 40 -7.48 -4.66 -20.61
CA MET A 40 -8.14 -4.86 -19.32
C MET A 40 -9.37 -3.95 -19.14
N GLN A 41 -9.98 -3.56 -20.26
CA GLN A 41 -11.23 -2.80 -20.31
C GLN A 41 -12.38 -3.80 -20.46
N PHE A 42 -13.04 -4.11 -19.34
CA PHE A 42 -14.17 -5.04 -19.33
C PHE A 42 -15.50 -4.27 -19.26
N ASN A 43 -16.49 -4.74 -20.01
CA ASN A 43 -17.85 -4.18 -19.99
C ASN A 43 -18.58 -4.42 -18.67
N SER A 44 -18.21 -5.45 -17.89
CA SER A 44 -18.85 -5.78 -16.62
C SER A 44 -17.93 -5.51 -15.43
N PRO A 45 -18.42 -4.83 -14.37
CA PRO A 45 -17.66 -4.59 -13.14
C PRO A 45 -17.13 -5.87 -12.49
N ILE A 46 -17.79 -7.02 -12.70
CA ILE A 46 -17.42 -8.30 -12.09
C ILE A 46 -16.00 -8.74 -12.45
N TYR A 47 -15.55 -8.46 -13.68
CA TYR A 47 -14.25 -8.91 -14.17
C TYR A 47 -13.10 -8.17 -13.47
N TYR A 48 -13.27 -6.88 -13.17
CA TYR A 48 -12.30 -6.12 -12.39
C TYR A 48 -12.12 -6.68 -10.97
N HIS A 49 -13.21 -7.16 -10.35
CA HIS A 49 -13.16 -7.77 -9.02
C HIS A 49 -12.37 -9.09 -9.02
N TYR A 50 -12.61 -9.95 -10.01
CA TYR A 50 -11.82 -11.18 -10.14
C TYR A 50 -10.35 -10.89 -10.47
N PHE A 51 -10.09 -9.88 -11.29
CA PHE A 51 -8.74 -9.51 -11.67
C PHE A 51 -7.94 -8.94 -10.49
N ILE A 52 -8.51 -8.03 -9.70
CA ILE A 52 -7.82 -7.50 -8.51
C ILE A 52 -7.64 -8.57 -7.45
N LEU A 53 -8.60 -9.50 -7.30
CA LEU A 53 -8.46 -10.65 -6.41
C LEU A 53 -7.31 -11.55 -6.87
N PHE A 54 -7.19 -11.80 -8.18
CA PHE A 54 -6.07 -12.55 -8.75
C PHE A 54 -4.73 -11.86 -8.48
N LEU A 55 -4.64 -10.54 -8.72
CA LEU A 55 -3.42 -9.77 -8.40
C LEU A 55 -3.08 -9.81 -6.92
N PHE A 56 -4.07 -9.66 -6.04
CA PHE A 56 -3.89 -9.77 -4.60
C PHE A 56 -3.32 -11.13 -4.20
N LEU A 57 -3.91 -12.22 -4.69
CA LEU A 57 -3.43 -13.59 -4.42
C LEU A 57 -2.01 -13.78 -4.97
N LEU A 58 -1.73 -13.32 -6.18
CA LEU A 58 -0.41 -13.38 -6.79
C LEU A 58 0.64 -12.69 -5.90
N GLN A 59 0.37 -11.46 -5.46
CA GLN A 59 1.26 -10.70 -4.57
C GLN A 59 1.42 -11.37 -3.21
N PHE A 60 0.32 -11.90 -2.65
CA PHE A 60 0.34 -12.62 -1.38
C PHE A 60 1.22 -13.88 -1.44
N PHE A 61 1.05 -14.71 -2.47
CA PHE A 61 1.87 -15.91 -2.67
C PHE A 61 3.32 -15.55 -2.96
N PHE A 62 3.57 -14.54 -3.80
CA PHE A 62 4.90 -14.03 -4.07
C PHE A 62 5.59 -13.58 -2.79
N MET A 63 4.93 -12.79 -1.93
CA MET A 63 5.51 -12.32 -0.67
C MET A 63 5.76 -13.47 0.32
N ASN A 64 4.86 -14.45 0.38
CA ASN A 64 5.05 -15.63 1.22
C ASN A 64 6.25 -16.49 0.78
N TRP A 65 6.48 -16.61 -0.53
CA TRP A 65 7.65 -17.27 -1.09
C TRP A 65 8.93 -16.43 -0.89
N PHE A 66 8.88 -15.12 -1.18
CA PHE A 66 10.00 -14.20 -1.06
C PHE A 66 10.57 -14.17 0.38
N ARG A 67 9.70 -14.13 1.39
CA ARG A 67 10.11 -14.14 2.81
C ARG A 67 10.89 -15.40 3.20
N LYS A 68 10.64 -16.54 2.55
CA LYS A 68 11.35 -17.81 2.79
C LYS A 68 12.61 -17.97 1.94
N SER A 69 12.84 -17.06 1.00
CA SER A 69 14.01 -17.08 0.13
C SER A 69 15.25 -16.53 0.84
N LYS A 70 16.44 -16.85 0.32
CA LYS A 70 17.72 -16.28 0.81
C LYS A 70 17.70 -14.76 0.85
N LEU A 71 17.20 -14.12 -0.21
CA LEU A 71 17.09 -12.66 -0.28
C LEU A 71 16.17 -12.10 0.80
N GLY A 72 15.09 -12.80 1.14
CA GLY A 72 14.20 -12.41 2.24
C GLY A 72 14.91 -12.38 3.59
N TYR A 73 15.75 -13.38 3.87
CA TYR A 73 16.59 -13.40 5.08
C TYR A 73 17.67 -12.31 5.06
N ASP A 74 18.31 -12.08 3.91
CA ASP A 74 19.30 -11.01 3.75
C ASP A 74 18.67 -9.63 4.00
N VAL A 75 17.46 -9.38 3.49
CA VAL A 75 16.70 -8.14 3.75
C VAL A 75 16.37 -8.02 5.24
N GLN A 76 15.96 -9.10 5.89
CA GLN A 76 15.65 -9.10 7.31
C GLN A 76 16.89 -8.83 8.17
N ALA A 77 18.03 -9.45 7.85
CA ALA A 77 19.29 -9.21 8.55
C ALA A 77 19.76 -7.75 8.40
N VAL A 78 19.68 -7.20 7.18
CA VAL A 78 19.99 -5.78 6.92
C VAL A 78 19.05 -4.85 7.68
N ARG A 79 17.76 -5.19 7.81
CA ARG A 79 16.80 -4.40 8.59
C ARG A 79 17.09 -4.40 10.09
N ASP A 80 17.57 -5.53 10.62
CA ASP A 80 17.81 -5.69 12.06
C ASP A 80 19.13 -5.03 12.48
N ASN A 81 20.23 -5.25 11.75
CA ASN A 81 21.50 -4.55 11.95
C ASN A 81 22.37 -4.59 10.68
N GLU A 82 22.58 -3.43 10.06
CA GLU A 82 23.34 -3.29 8.82
C GLU A 82 24.82 -3.66 8.98
N ASP A 83 25.46 -3.21 10.07
CA ASP A 83 26.88 -3.45 10.33
C ASP A 83 27.15 -4.94 10.61
N ALA A 84 26.24 -5.60 11.33
CA ALA A 84 26.31 -7.04 11.58
C ALA A 84 26.09 -7.84 10.29
N ALA A 85 25.13 -7.44 9.45
CA ALA A 85 24.89 -8.07 8.15
C ALA A 85 26.11 -7.94 7.23
N ALA A 86 26.74 -6.75 7.18
CA ALA A 86 27.97 -6.51 6.42
C ALA A 86 29.13 -7.39 6.91
N SER A 87 29.27 -7.56 8.23
CA SER A 87 30.30 -8.42 8.84
C SER A 87 30.12 -9.91 8.49
N LEU A 88 28.88 -10.34 8.20
CA LEU A 88 28.57 -11.70 7.73
C LEU A 88 28.74 -11.87 6.21
N GLY A 89 29.27 -10.85 5.52
CA GLY A 89 29.50 -10.88 4.07
C GLY A 89 28.28 -10.56 3.21
N ILE A 90 27.19 -10.05 3.81
CA ILE A 90 26.00 -9.61 3.05
C ILE A 90 26.28 -8.24 2.43
N ASN A 91 26.10 -8.12 1.12
CA ASN A 91 26.21 -6.83 0.44
C ASN A 91 24.97 -5.96 0.73
N VAL A 92 25.06 -5.14 1.79
CA VAL A 92 23.97 -4.26 2.26
C VAL A 92 23.42 -3.38 1.14
N TYR A 93 24.29 -2.77 0.34
CA TYR A 93 23.89 -1.88 -0.74
C TYR A 93 23.04 -2.60 -1.79
N ARG A 94 23.52 -3.74 -2.29
CA ARG A 94 22.82 -4.55 -3.30
C ARG A 94 21.48 -5.07 -2.77
N THR A 95 21.45 -5.54 -1.52
CA THR A 95 20.24 -6.01 -0.87
C THR A 95 19.18 -4.91 -0.75
N LYS A 96 19.58 -3.68 -0.37
CA LYS A 96 18.67 -2.52 -0.33
C LYS A 96 18.12 -2.16 -1.71
N VAL A 97 18.97 -2.07 -2.73
CA VAL A 97 18.53 -1.74 -4.10
C VAL A 97 17.52 -2.77 -4.60
N ILE A 98 17.80 -4.07 -4.46
CA ILE A 98 16.88 -5.14 -4.86
C ILE A 98 15.55 -5.02 -4.10
N ASN A 99 15.60 -4.75 -2.79
CA ASN A 99 14.40 -4.59 -1.98
C ASN A 99 13.53 -3.40 -2.45
N TYR A 100 14.15 -2.26 -2.75
CA TYR A 100 13.43 -1.09 -3.29
C TYR A 100 12.83 -1.37 -4.67
N THR A 101 13.55 -2.06 -5.55
CA THR A 101 13.02 -2.44 -6.88
C THR A 101 11.82 -3.37 -6.77
N ILE A 102 11.88 -4.39 -5.90
CA ILE A 102 10.78 -5.34 -5.71
C ILE A 102 9.56 -4.63 -5.12
N THR A 103 9.74 -3.84 -4.07
CA THR A 103 8.63 -3.11 -3.42
C THR A 103 8.01 -2.07 -4.35
N GLY A 104 8.84 -1.33 -5.10
CA GLY A 104 8.38 -0.40 -6.13
C GLY A 104 7.61 -1.09 -7.26
N GLY A 105 8.09 -2.25 -7.72
CA GLY A 105 7.40 -3.06 -8.73
C GLY A 105 6.04 -3.59 -8.25
N LEU A 106 5.95 -4.08 -7.01
CA LEU A 106 4.68 -4.52 -6.42
C LEU A 106 3.70 -3.35 -6.26
N GLY A 107 4.18 -2.17 -5.86
CA GLY A 107 3.37 -0.96 -5.80
C GLY A 107 2.88 -0.51 -7.18
N ALA A 108 3.76 -0.53 -8.19
CA ALA A 108 3.43 -0.18 -9.57
C ALA A 108 2.35 -1.08 -10.17
N LEU A 109 2.33 -2.38 -9.83
CA LEU A 109 1.25 -3.29 -10.26
C LEU A 109 -0.12 -2.83 -9.75
N GLY A 110 -0.20 -2.37 -8.49
CA GLY A 110 -1.44 -1.81 -7.91
C GLY A 110 -1.82 -0.48 -8.55
N GLY A 111 -0.86 0.43 -8.73
CA GLY A 111 -1.09 1.73 -9.36
C GLY A 111 -1.54 1.61 -10.82
N SER A 112 -0.92 0.71 -11.59
CA SER A 112 -1.32 0.44 -12.98
C SER A 112 -2.75 -0.12 -13.08
N PHE A 113 -3.15 -0.98 -12.15
CA PHE A 113 -4.54 -1.45 -12.10
C PHE A 113 -5.51 -0.30 -11.81
N MET A 114 -5.17 0.56 -10.85
CA MET A 114 -5.97 1.75 -10.51
C MET A 114 -6.15 2.69 -11.70
N ALA A 115 -5.08 2.92 -12.46
CA ALA A 115 -5.12 3.72 -13.68
C ALA A 115 -6.09 3.16 -14.74
N VAL A 116 -6.08 1.84 -14.97
CA VAL A 116 -7.01 1.19 -15.91
C VAL A 116 -8.45 1.21 -15.38
N TYR A 117 -8.63 1.05 -14.07
CA TYR A 117 -9.95 1.05 -13.44
C TYR A 117 -10.65 2.42 -13.52
N TYR A 118 -9.92 3.51 -13.29
CA TYR A 118 -10.47 4.87 -13.38
C TYR A 118 -10.47 5.44 -14.80
N LEU A 119 -9.71 4.85 -15.73
CA LEU A 119 -9.54 5.31 -17.12
C LEU A 119 -9.03 6.76 -17.24
N TYR A 120 -8.47 7.28 -16.16
CA TYR A 120 -7.97 8.65 -16.06
C TYR A 120 -6.78 8.65 -15.12
N ILE A 121 -5.71 9.34 -15.53
CA ILE A 121 -4.47 9.44 -14.79
C ILE A 121 -4.15 10.92 -14.62
N ASP A 122 -4.41 11.47 -13.44
CA ASP A 122 -3.91 12.77 -13.03
C ASP A 122 -2.98 12.65 -11.81
N PRO A 123 -1.93 13.48 -11.70
CA PRO A 123 -0.97 13.40 -10.60
C PRO A 123 -1.61 13.57 -9.21
N ASP A 124 -2.72 14.30 -9.09
CA ASP A 124 -3.40 14.52 -7.82
C ASP A 124 -4.15 13.28 -7.34
N ALA A 125 -4.83 12.56 -8.22
CA ALA A 125 -5.59 11.36 -7.89
C ALA A 125 -4.72 10.09 -7.77
N VAL A 126 -3.62 10.00 -8.54
CA VAL A 126 -2.77 8.79 -8.53
C VAL A 126 -1.60 8.87 -7.54
N MET A 127 -1.15 10.07 -7.17
CA MET A 127 -0.09 10.28 -6.16
C MET A 127 -0.56 11.10 -4.93
N PRO A 128 -1.76 10.90 -4.38
CA PRO A 128 -2.20 11.65 -3.21
C PRO A 128 -1.42 11.23 -1.97
N LEU A 129 -1.08 12.22 -1.15
CA LEU A 129 -0.41 12.00 0.12
C LEU A 129 -1.28 11.15 1.06
N ASP A 130 -2.59 11.35 1.01
CA ASP A 130 -3.57 10.65 1.84
C ASP A 130 -3.55 9.14 1.60
N LEU A 131 -3.42 8.70 0.34
CA LEU A 131 -3.29 7.29 0.01
C LEU A 131 -1.98 6.70 0.57
N SER A 132 -0.88 7.43 0.47
CA SER A 132 0.41 7.01 1.02
C SER A 132 0.35 6.85 2.56
N ILE A 133 -0.34 7.78 3.22
CA ILE A 133 -0.59 7.74 4.66
C ILE A 133 -1.51 6.56 5.01
N LEU A 134 -2.58 6.33 4.25
CA LEU A 134 -3.51 5.22 4.44
C LEU A 134 -2.81 3.85 4.34
N ILE A 135 -1.94 3.68 3.34
CA ILE A 135 -1.14 2.46 3.17
C ILE A 135 -0.18 2.27 4.35
N ALA A 136 0.49 3.34 4.81
CA ALA A 136 1.35 3.25 5.99
C ALA A 136 0.55 2.91 7.26
N MET A 137 -0.64 3.48 7.40
CA MET A 137 -1.55 3.28 8.52
C MET A 137 -2.10 1.85 8.59
N THR A 138 -2.54 1.28 7.47
CA THR A 138 -3.00 -0.11 7.40
C THR A 138 -1.91 -1.09 7.83
N VAL A 139 -0.67 -0.86 7.41
CA VAL A 139 0.48 -1.68 7.85
C VAL A 139 0.78 -1.47 9.35
N MET A 140 0.71 -0.24 9.84
CA MET A 140 0.99 0.08 11.25
C MET A 140 -0.05 -0.54 12.19
N VAL A 141 -1.35 -0.35 11.90
CA VAL A 141 -2.46 -0.90 12.68
C VAL A 141 -2.53 -2.41 12.55
N GLY A 142 -2.32 -2.94 11.34
CA GLY A 142 -2.31 -4.36 11.09
C GLY A 142 -1.14 -5.09 11.78
N GLY A 143 0.05 -4.50 11.73
CA GLY A 143 1.30 -5.01 12.30
C GLY A 143 2.37 -5.22 11.22
N ALA A 144 3.45 -4.44 11.29
CA ALA A 144 4.54 -4.43 10.29
C ALA A 144 5.41 -5.71 10.27
N GLY A 145 5.27 -6.59 11.26
CA GLY A 145 6.07 -7.83 11.39
C GLY A 145 5.46 -9.07 10.72
N SER A 146 4.26 -8.97 10.15
CA SER A 146 3.51 -10.12 9.62
C SER A 146 2.91 -9.84 8.26
N ILE A 147 2.83 -10.88 7.41
CA ILE A 147 2.11 -10.81 6.12
C ILE A 147 0.60 -10.60 6.35
N TRP A 148 0.06 -11.13 7.46
CA TRP A 148 -1.36 -10.99 7.80
C TRP A 148 -1.71 -9.62 8.38
N GLY A 149 -0.73 -8.90 8.90
CA GLY A 149 -0.94 -7.58 9.50
C GLY A 149 -1.61 -6.62 8.52
N PRO A 150 -0.97 -6.28 7.39
CA PRO A 150 -1.53 -5.35 6.41
C PRO A 150 -2.91 -5.75 5.89
N ILE A 151 -3.18 -7.06 5.74
CA ILE A 151 -4.48 -7.58 5.29
C ILE A 151 -5.58 -7.26 6.31
N ILE A 152 -5.33 -7.54 7.59
CA ILE A 152 -6.26 -7.24 8.68
C ILE A 152 -6.42 -5.73 8.84
N GLY A 153 -5.32 -4.97 8.75
CA GLY A 153 -5.35 -3.52 8.78
C GLY A 153 -6.22 -2.95 7.68
N ALA A 154 -6.04 -3.38 6.43
CA ALA A 154 -6.87 -2.97 5.30
C ALA A 154 -8.35 -3.37 5.47
N ALA A 155 -8.62 -4.60 5.92
CA ALA A 155 -9.97 -5.09 6.15
C ALA A 155 -10.74 -4.33 7.23
N ILE A 156 -10.05 -3.65 8.15
CA ILE A 156 -10.67 -2.84 9.21
C ILE A 156 -10.72 -1.37 8.80
N LEU A 157 -9.59 -0.81 8.36
CA LEU A 157 -9.46 0.62 8.12
C LEU A 157 -10.22 1.08 6.88
N ILE A 158 -10.23 0.31 5.80
CA ILE A 158 -10.90 0.74 4.56
C ILE A 158 -12.42 0.81 4.76
N PRO A 159 -13.11 -0.21 5.33
CA PRO A 159 -14.53 -0.08 5.61
C PRO A 159 -14.83 0.99 6.66
N LEU A 160 -13.94 1.19 7.64
CA LEU A 160 -14.10 2.23 8.64
C LEU A 160 -14.07 3.62 8.00
N ASP A 161 -13.07 3.89 7.15
CA ASP A 161 -12.96 5.13 6.39
C ASP A 161 -14.21 5.38 5.52
N MET A 162 -14.64 4.34 4.79
CA MET A 162 -15.82 4.42 3.93
C MET A 162 -17.12 4.66 4.73
N TYR A 163 -17.27 4.04 5.91
CA TYR A 163 -18.45 4.22 6.77
C TYR A 163 -18.46 5.59 7.44
N LEU A 164 -17.32 6.05 7.96
CA LEU A 164 -17.19 7.40 8.53
C LEU A 164 -17.47 8.46 7.48
N GLY A 165 -16.91 8.30 6.27
CA GLY A 165 -17.18 9.20 5.14
C GLY A 165 -18.66 9.21 4.74
N ALA A 166 -19.30 8.04 4.65
CA ALA A 166 -20.71 7.94 4.29
C ALA A 166 -21.65 8.52 5.36
N TRP A 167 -21.34 8.35 6.65
CA TRP A 167 -22.21 8.77 7.75
C TRP A 167 -21.99 10.24 8.16
N LEU A 168 -20.73 10.66 8.27
CA LEU A 168 -20.35 11.99 8.75
C LEU A 168 -20.10 12.98 7.59
N GLY A 169 -19.55 12.51 6.47
CA GLY A 169 -19.32 13.33 5.28
C GLY A 169 -20.63 13.76 4.59
N ALA A 170 -21.67 12.91 4.64
CA ALA A 170 -23.01 13.23 4.12
C ALA A 170 -23.69 14.42 4.84
N GLN A 171 -23.28 14.74 6.07
CA GLN A 171 -23.83 15.88 6.83
C GLN A 171 -23.14 17.24 6.51
N LYS A 172 -22.36 17.35 5.42
CA LYS A 172 -21.67 18.59 4.98
C LYS A 172 -20.71 19.20 6.03
N ARG A 173 -20.32 18.47 7.07
CA ARG A 173 -19.28 18.91 8.01
C ARG A 173 -17.91 18.48 7.49
N LEU A 174 -17.42 19.22 6.50
CA LEU A 174 -16.09 19.05 5.88
C LEU A 174 -15.01 18.88 6.96
N GLY A 175 -14.34 17.72 6.99
CA GLY A 175 -13.13 17.49 7.78
C GLY A 175 -13.30 16.78 9.12
N ILE A 176 -14.54 16.60 9.62
CA ILE A 176 -14.76 15.93 10.92
C ILE A 176 -14.55 14.42 10.82
N ASP A 177 -14.92 13.84 9.70
CA ASP A 177 -14.64 12.45 9.33
C ASP A 177 -13.14 12.14 9.44
N PHE A 178 -12.29 12.96 8.82
CA PHE A 178 -10.84 12.80 8.88
C PHE A 178 -10.27 13.00 10.29
N MET A 179 -10.80 13.96 11.07
CA MET A 179 -10.38 14.16 12.47
C MET A 179 -10.72 12.95 13.36
N ILE A 180 -11.94 12.41 13.24
CA ILE A 180 -12.37 11.25 14.00
C ILE A 180 -11.59 10.02 13.57
N TYR A 181 -11.40 9.84 12.27
CA TYR A 181 -10.57 8.76 11.73
C TYR A 181 -9.13 8.85 12.27
N ALA A 182 -8.49 10.02 12.18
CA ALA A 182 -7.14 10.25 12.72
C ALA A 182 -7.06 10.02 14.24
N MET A 183 -8.09 10.40 14.99
CA MET A 183 -8.15 10.17 16.43
C MET A 183 -8.28 8.68 16.77
N ILE A 184 -9.15 7.94 16.08
CA ILE A 184 -9.28 6.49 16.24
C ILE A 184 -7.94 5.82 15.94
N MET A 185 -7.31 6.21 14.84
CA MET A 185 -5.99 5.73 14.42
C MET A 185 -4.91 6.00 15.47
N MET A 186 -4.88 7.22 16.03
CA MET A 186 -3.95 7.60 17.09
C MET A 186 -4.13 6.73 18.34
N VAL A 187 -5.38 6.46 18.73
CA VAL A 187 -5.68 5.61 19.89
C VAL A 187 -5.26 4.16 19.63
N ILE A 188 -5.52 3.62 18.45
CA ILE A 188 -5.12 2.25 18.08
C ILE A 188 -3.58 2.13 18.07
N ALA A 189 -2.90 3.07 17.42
CA ALA A 189 -1.44 3.09 17.34
C ALA A 189 -0.79 3.26 18.74
N ALA A 190 -1.38 4.08 19.61
CA ALA A 190 -0.87 4.31 20.96
C ALA A 190 -1.06 3.09 21.88
N LYS A 191 -2.20 2.39 21.78
CA LYS A 191 -2.50 1.26 22.67
C LYS A 191 -1.80 -0.03 22.25
N GLU A 192 -1.61 -0.26 20.96
CA GLU A 192 -1.10 -1.54 20.45
C GLU A 192 0.00 -1.30 19.39
N PRO A 193 1.23 -0.94 19.81
CA PRO A 193 2.34 -0.59 18.91
C PRO A 193 2.86 -1.77 18.06
N LYS A 194 2.43 -3.02 18.36
CA LYS A 194 2.69 -4.19 17.52
C LYS A 194 1.59 -4.46 16.49
N GLY A 195 0.57 -3.59 16.45
CA GLY A 195 -0.64 -3.76 15.65
C GLY A 195 -1.54 -4.89 16.18
N ILE A 196 -2.68 -5.04 15.54
CA ILE A 196 -3.72 -6.03 15.86
C ILE A 196 -3.18 -7.46 15.75
N TRP A 197 -2.27 -7.72 14.80
CA TRP A 197 -1.63 -9.03 14.70
C TRP A 197 -0.76 -9.39 15.91
N GLY A 198 -0.12 -8.40 16.55
CA GLY A 198 0.67 -8.61 17.76
C GLY A 198 -0.16 -9.09 18.96
N ILE A 199 -1.45 -8.74 19.01
CA ILE A 199 -2.40 -9.20 20.02
C ILE A 199 -2.74 -10.67 19.78
N ILE A 200 -3.06 -11.02 18.53
CA ILE A 200 -3.39 -12.40 18.12
C ILE A 200 -2.23 -13.35 18.43
N GLU A 201 -0.99 -12.93 18.16
CA GLU A 201 0.19 -13.74 18.47
C GLU A 201 0.41 -13.92 19.98
N ARG A 202 0.12 -12.88 20.78
CA ARG A 202 0.22 -12.93 22.25
C ARG A 202 -0.82 -13.87 22.85
N VAL A 203 -2.05 -13.86 22.33
CA VAL A 203 -3.13 -14.77 22.74
C VAL A 203 -2.80 -16.22 22.35
N ARG A 204 -2.30 -16.44 21.12
CA ARG A 204 -1.88 -17.77 20.66
C ARG A 204 -0.71 -18.35 21.47
N LYS A 205 0.26 -17.52 21.88
CA LYS A 205 1.37 -17.96 22.76
C LYS A 205 0.92 -18.23 24.21
N LYS A 206 -0.13 -17.57 24.69
CA LYS A 206 -0.74 -17.85 26.01
C LYS A 206 -1.59 -19.12 26.03
N GLY A 207 -2.23 -19.49 24.91
CA GLY A 207 -2.99 -20.75 24.80
C GLY A 207 -2.15 -21.99 24.48
N ALA A 208 -0.85 -21.82 24.23
CA ALA A 208 0.10 -22.92 23.99
C ALA A 208 1.01 -23.21 25.21
N ARG A 209 0.73 -22.58 26.36
CA ARG A 209 1.28 -22.90 27.67
C ARG A 209 0.16 -23.44 28.55
#